data_AF-A0A2G1ZU81-F1
#
_entry.id   AF-A0A2G1ZU81-F1
#
_cell.length_a   1.000
_cell.length_b   1.000
_cell.length_c   1.000
_cell.angle_alpha   90.00
_cell.angle_beta   90.00
_cell.angle_gamma   90.00
#
_symmetry.space_group_name_H-M   'P 1'
#
loop_
_entity.id
_entity.type
_entity.pdbx_description
1 polymer ?
#
loop_
_entity_poly.entity_id
_entity_poly.type
_entity_poly.pdbx_seq_one_letter_code
_entity_poly.pdbx_strand_id
1 'polypeptide(L)'
;MLASVGPALPLWAVLPPCLLLMLVLAGYVMALKEANVPESRRRIRTAGSIVMMMTQPMVVYLFAIVSPNTPRKFMLTWAMLIGLLCMLVFLALVDVINNMRLHSKMKNDLRVEMASIKTDVSKIVANKQEEPAGEPRPTLRLTDANEDDADTEPER
;
A
#
# COMPACT_ATOMS: atom_id res chain seq x y z
N MET A 1 13.75 13.09 -46.90
CA MET A 1 13.20 12.17 -45.88
C MET A 1 11.71 12.42 -45.78
N LEU A 2 10.90 11.49 -46.28
CA LEU A 2 9.43 11.56 -46.25
C LEU A 2 8.96 11.16 -44.85
N ALA A 3 8.87 12.12 -43.93
CA ALA A 3 8.12 11.90 -42.70
C ALA A 3 6.66 11.66 -43.10
N SER A 4 6.12 10.50 -42.75
CA SER A 4 4.73 10.14 -43.08
C SER A 4 3.78 11.19 -42.49
N VAL A 5 2.96 11.79 -43.34
CA VAL A 5 2.04 12.91 -43.06
C VAL A 5 0.83 12.47 -42.20
N GLY A 6 0.89 11.29 -41.60
CA GLY A 6 -0.20 10.65 -40.86
C GLY A 6 0.01 10.65 -39.34
N PRO A 7 -0.92 10.02 -38.59
CA PRO A 7 -0.77 9.76 -37.16
C PRO A 7 0.55 9.04 -36.85
N ALA A 8 1.11 9.29 -35.66
CA ALA A 8 2.38 8.71 -35.25
C ALA A 8 2.32 7.16 -35.19
N LEU A 9 1.18 6.62 -34.79
CA LEU A 9 0.93 5.18 -34.68
C LEU A 9 -0.45 4.82 -35.24
N PRO A 10 -0.60 3.63 -35.85
CA PRO A 10 -1.91 3.17 -36.29
C PRO A 10 -2.80 2.82 -35.07
N LEU A 11 -4.10 3.09 -35.19
CA LEU A 11 -5.06 2.92 -34.09
C LEU A 11 -5.07 1.51 -33.51
N TRP A 12 -4.96 0.48 -34.36
CA TRP A 12 -4.96 -0.92 -33.93
C TRP A 12 -3.75 -1.30 -33.06
N ALA A 13 -2.65 -0.55 -33.12
CA ALA A 13 -1.47 -0.81 -32.29
C ALA A 13 -1.60 -0.18 -30.89
N VAL A 14 -2.28 0.97 -30.79
CA VAL A 14 -2.41 1.73 -29.53
C VAL A 14 -3.65 1.33 -28.74
N LEU A 15 -4.74 0.98 -29.43
CA LEU A 15 -6.03 0.72 -28.79
C LEU A 15 -6.03 -0.55 -27.90
N PRO A 16 -5.53 -1.73 -28.33
CA PRO A 16 -5.51 -2.92 -27.48
C PRO A 16 -4.75 -2.76 -26.15
N PRO A 17 -3.51 -2.24 -26.11
CA PRO A 17 -2.81 -2.04 -24.84
C PRO A 17 -3.50 -1.00 -23.96
N CYS A 18 -4.08 0.05 -24.55
CA CYS A 18 -4.88 1.03 -23.80
C CYS A 18 -6.10 0.40 -23.14
N LEU A 19 -6.84 -0.45 -23.86
CA LEU A 19 -8.00 -1.16 -23.32
C LEU A 19 -7.59 -2.14 -22.21
N LEU A 20 -6.48 -2.86 -22.40
CA LEU A 20 -5.94 -3.76 -21.38
C LEU A 20 -5.57 -2.98 -20.10
N LEU A 21 -4.87 -1.86 -20.23
CA LEU A 21 -4.49 -1.02 -19.08
C LEU A 21 -5.73 -0.44 -18.38
N MET A 22 -6.75 -0.01 -19.12
CA MET A 22 -8.02 0.42 -18.55
C MET A 22 -8.68 -0.70 -17.74
N LEU A 23 -8.69 -1.93 -18.25
CA LEU A 23 -9.26 -3.08 -17.55
C LEU A 23 -8.48 -3.43 -16.28
N VAL A 24 -7.15 -3.38 -16.33
CA VAL A 24 -6.28 -3.56 -15.16
C VAL A 24 -6.53 -2.46 -14.10
N LEU A 25 -6.61 -1.20 -14.51
CA LEU A 25 -6.90 -0.08 -13.60
C LEU A 25 -8.30 -0.21 -12.98
N ALA A 26 -9.30 -0.62 -13.75
CA ALA A 26 -10.65 -0.86 -13.26
C ALA A 26 -10.66 -1.98 -12.21
N GLY A 27 -10.01 -3.10 -12.50
CA GLY A 27 -9.85 -4.22 -11.56
C GLY A 27 -9.10 -3.81 -10.30
N TYR A 28 -8.04 -3.01 -10.42
CA TYR A 28 -7.30 -2.46 -9.29
C TYR A 28 -8.18 -1.58 -8.39
N VAL A 29 -8.99 -0.68 -8.97
CA VAL A 29 -9.90 0.17 -8.20
C VAL A 29 -10.96 -0.67 -7.48
N MET A 30 -11.48 -1.73 -8.11
CA MET A 30 -12.41 -2.67 -7.46
C MET A 30 -11.75 -3.41 -6.29
N ALA A 31 -10.55 -3.98 -6.49
CA ALA A 31 -9.81 -4.67 -5.44
C ALA A 31 -9.45 -3.74 -4.27
N LEU A 32 -9.21 -2.45 -4.54
CA LEU A 32 -8.92 -1.46 -3.50
C LEU A 32 -10.12 -1.18 -2.58
N LYS A 33 -11.36 -1.42 -3.03
CA LYS A 33 -12.55 -1.26 -2.20
C LYS A 33 -12.63 -2.31 -1.11
N GLU A 34 -12.20 -3.54 -1.40
CA GLU A 34 -12.24 -4.69 -0.49
C GLU A 34 -11.07 -4.71 0.50
N ALA A 35 -9.95 -4.05 0.15
CA ALA A 35 -8.77 -4.01 0.99
C ALA A 35 -9.01 -3.23 2.31
N ASN A 36 -8.50 -3.77 3.42
CA ASN A 36 -8.49 -3.11 4.73
C ASN A 36 -7.42 -1.99 4.77
N VAL A 37 -7.71 -0.89 4.08
CA VAL A 37 -6.84 0.29 3.97
C VAL A 37 -7.57 1.48 4.60
N PRO A 38 -6.88 2.35 5.37
CA PRO A 38 -7.49 3.56 5.92
C PRO A 38 -8.22 4.38 4.85
N GLU A 39 -9.41 4.87 5.17
CA GLU A 39 -10.27 5.54 4.17
C GLU A 39 -9.58 6.70 3.45
N SER A 40 -8.77 7.49 4.17
CA SER A 40 -8.03 8.61 3.59
C SER A 40 -7.11 8.16 2.44
N ARG A 41 -6.31 7.11 2.66
CA ARG A 41 -5.39 6.54 1.66
C ARG A 41 -6.15 5.91 0.49
N ARG A 42 -7.29 5.26 0.77
CA ARG A 42 -8.17 4.69 -0.26
C ARG A 42 -8.74 5.77 -1.19
N ARG A 43 -9.22 6.90 -0.65
CA ARG A 43 -9.77 8.00 -1.44
C ARG A 43 -8.71 8.61 -2.38
N ILE A 44 -7.49 8.83 -1.87
CA ILE A 44 -6.38 9.39 -2.67
C ILE A 44 -5.96 8.44 -3.80
N ARG A 45 -5.78 7.16 -3.48
CA ARG A 45 -5.46 6.13 -4.49
C ARG A 45 -6.54 6.00 -5.54
N THR A 46 -7.81 6.04 -5.14
CA THR A 46 -8.94 5.99 -6.08
C THR A 46 -8.93 7.21 -7.00
N ALA A 47 -8.72 8.42 -6.46
CA ALA A 47 -8.61 9.64 -7.26
C ALA A 47 -7.43 9.55 -8.25
N GLY A 48 -6.26 9.08 -7.80
CA GLY A 48 -5.11 8.85 -8.66
C GLY A 48 -5.40 7.89 -9.82
N SER A 49 -6.05 6.76 -9.53
CA SER A 49 -6.44 5.78 -10.55
C SER A 49 -7.47 6.33 -11.54
N ILE A 50 -8.44 7.13 -11.09
CA ILE A 50 -9.41 7.79 -11.97
C ILE A 50 -8.70 8.75 -12.93
N VAL A 51 -7.75 9.55 -12.44
CA VAL A 51 -6.96 10.44 -13.30
C VAL A 51 -6.13 9.62 -14.29
N MET A 52 -5.51 8.52 -13.86
CA MET A 52 -4.78 7.63 -14.78
C MET A 52 -5.68 7.03 -15.86
N MET A 53 -6.91 6.63 -15.52
CA MET A 53 -7.91 6.14 -16.49
C MET A 53 -8.29 7.22 -17.49
N MET A 54 -8.41 8.48 -17.07
CA MET A 54 -8.66 9.62 -17.96
C MET A 54 -7.47 9.96 -18.86
N THR A 55 -6.23 9.67 -18.42
CA THR A 55 -5.03 9.85 -19.24
C THR A 55 -5.00 8.90 -20.44
N GLN A 56 -5.48 7.66 -20.29
CA GLN A 56 -5.44 6.65 -21.35
C GLN A 56 -6.12 7.07 -22.68
N PRO A 57 -7.39 7.53 -22.71
CA PRO A 57 -8.02 7.98 -23.94
C PRO A 57 -7.36 9.22 -24.53
N MET A 58 -6.77 10.10 -23.70
CA MET A 58 -6.00 11.24 -24.18
C MET A 58 -4.71 10.83 -24.88
N VAL A 59 -4.02 9.80 -24.37
CA VAL A 59 -2.85 9.20 -25.02
C VAL A 59 -3.24 8.58 -26.37
N VAL A 60 -4.34 7.81 -26.42
CA VAL A 60 -4.83 7.25 -27.70
C VAL A 60 -5.16 8.35 -28.69
N TYR A 61 -5.88 9.39 -28.25
CA TYR A 61 -6.23 10.53 -29.09
C TYR A 61 -4.98 11.23 -29.63
N LEU A 62 -3.98 11.47 -28.78
CA LEU A 62 -2.73 12.10 -29.17
C LEU A 62 -1.95 11.30 -30.23
N PHE A 63 -1.80 9.99 -30.04
CA PHE A 63 -0.93 9.18 -30.91
C PHE A 63 -1.63 8.66 -32.17
N ALA A 64 -2.92 8.33 -32.10
CA ALA A 64 -3.65 7.68 -33.19
C ALA A 64 -4.52 8.63 -34.01
N ILE A 65 -4.89 9.80 -33.48
CA ILE A 65 -5.85 10.71 -34.13
C ILE A 65 -5.21 12.06 -34.48
N VAL A 66 -4.43 12.65 -33.57
CA VAL A 66 -3.88 13.99 -33.78
C VAL A 66 -2.68 13.96 -34.73
N SER A 67 -2.82 14.67 -35.86
CA SER A 67 -1.76 14.83 -36.85
C SER A 67 -0.88 16.06 -36.53
N PRO A 68 0.45 15.96 -36.68
CA PRO A 68 1.38 17.08 -36.49
C PRO A 68 1.18 18.22 -37.51
N ASN A 69 0.47 17.97 -38.61
CA ASN A 69 0.15 19.00 -39.62
C ASN A 69 -0.80 20.08 -39.10
N THR A 70 -1.45 19.84 -37.96
CA THR A 70 -2.35 20.79 -37.31
C THR A 70 -1.74 21.28 -35.99
N PRO A 71 -0.77 22.20 -36.03
CA PRO A 71 0.06 22.54 -34.86
C PRO A 71 -0.77 23.02 -33.67
N ARG A 72 -1.87 23.74 -33.91
CA ARG A 72 -2.78 24.20 -32.85
C ARG A 72 -3.42 23.04 -32.08
N LYS A 73 -3.97 22.04 -32.78
CA LYS A 73 -4.60 20.87 -32.15
C LYS A 73 -3.54 20.04 -31.42
N PHE A 74 -2.41 19.82 -32.08
CA PHE A 74 -1.27 19.10 -31.52
C PHE A 74 -0.78 19.72 -30.21
N MET A 75 -0.51 21.03 -30.19
CA MET A 75 -0.05 21.74 -28.99
C MET A 75 -1.09 21.73 -27.87
N LEU A 76 -2.38 21.89 -28.19
CA LEU A 76 -3.46 21.82 -27.19
C LEU A 76 -3.57 20.43 -26.56
N THR A 77 -3.48 19.35 -27.34
CA THR A 77 -3.53 17.98 -26.82
C THR A 77 -2.31 17.68 -25.94
N TRP A 78 -1.11 18.10 -26.36
CA TRP A 78 0.09 17.97 -25.53
C TRP A 78 -0.03 18.77 -24.22
N ALA A 79 -0.49 20.01 -24.28
CA ALA A 79 -0.71 20.83 -23.09
C ALA A 79 -1.70 20.18 -22.12
N MET A 80 -2.79 19.60 -22.64
CA MET A 80 -3.77 18.86 -21.84
C MET A 80 -3.16 17.61 -21.19
N LEU A 81 -2.36 16.85 -21.94
CA LEU A 81 -1.67 15.67 -21.43
C LEU A 81 -0.66 16.02 -20.33
N ILE A 82 0.13 17.07 -20.53
CA ILE A 82 1.06 17.60 -19.52
C ILE A 82 0.27 18.07 -18.28
N GLY A 83 -0.88 18.74 -18.48
CA GLY A 83 -1.77 19.14 -17.39
C GLY A 83 -2.26 17.95 -16.56
N LEU A 84 -2.71 16.86 -17.21
CA LEU A 84 -3.06 15.62 -16.52
C LEU A 84 -1.87 15.00 -15.79
N LEU A 85 -0.68 15.01 -16.39
CA LEU A 85 0.53 14.48 -15.76
C LEU A 85 0.90 15.30 -14.52
N CYS A 86 0.86 16.63 -14.60
CA CYS A 86 1.05 17.52 -13.46
C CYS A 86 0.04 17.23 -12.34
N MET A 87 -1.23 16.97 -12.69
CA MET A 87 -2.25 16.59 -11.72
C MET A 87 -1.92 15.25 -11.03
N LEU A 88 -1.41 14.26 -11.77
CA LEU A 88 -0.95 12.98 -11.20
C LEU A 88 0.23 13.17 -10.23
N VAL A 89 1.22 13.99 -10.61
CA VAL A 89 2.36 14.32 -9.74
C VAL A 89 1.87 15.03 -8.48
N PHE A 90 0.95 15.98 -8.61
CA PHE A 90 0.38 16.68 -7.47
C PHE A 90 -0.36 15.73 -6.51
N LEU A 91 -1.19 14.82 -7.04
CA LEU A 91 -1.86 13.77 -6.26
C LEU A 91 -0.85 12.86 -5.54
N ALA A 92 0.24 12.50 -6.21
CA ALA A 92 1.30 11.69 -5.62
C ALA A 92 2.01 12.43 -4.47
N LEU A 93 2.29 13.73 -4.62
CA LEU A 93 2.87 14.54 -3.54
C LEU A 93 1.92 14.62 -2.33
N VAL A 94 0.62 14.81 -2.57
CA VAL A 94 -0.39 14.81 -1.50
C VAL A 94 -0.42 13.45 -0.77
N ASP A 95 -0.31 12.34 -1.50
CA ASP A 95 -0.23 11.00 -0.89
C ASP A 95 1.01 10.86 0.01
N VAL A 96 2.18 11.31 -0.47
CA VAL A 96 3.43 11.28 0.31
C VAL A 96 3.32 12.11 1.58
N ILE A 97 2.80 13.35 1.49
CA ILE A 97 2.61 14.22 2.65
C ILE A 97 1.69 13.55 3.68
N ASN A 98 0.59 12.93 3.24
CA ASN A 98 -0.34 12.24 4.13
C ASN A 98 0.28 11.00 4.79
N ASN A 99 1.07 10.22 4.04
CA ASN A 99 1.81 9.09 4.60
C ASN A 99 2.85 9.55 5.65
N MET A 100 3.55 10.66 5.41
CA MET A 100 4.48 11.23 6.39
C MET A 100 3.77 11.67 7.67
N ARG A 101 2.60 12.32 7.56
CA ARG A 101 1.80 12.73 8.73
C ARG A 101 1.35 11.53 9.56
N LEU A 102 0.93 10.44 8.91
CA LEU A 102 0.52 9.22 9.60
C LEU A 102 1.71 8.56 10.32
N HIS A 103 2.86 8.47 9.65
CA HIS A 103 4.05 7.87 10.22
C HIS A 103 4.58 8.64 11.45
N SER A 104 4.46 9.97 11.43
CA SER A 104 4.82 10.80 12.60
C SER A 104 3.93 10.54 13.81
N LYS A 105 2.63 10.26 13.60
CA LYS A 105 1.72 9.89 14.69
C LYS A 105 2.07 8.51 15.26
N MET A 106 2.24 7.52 14.39
CA MET A 106 2.65 6.17 14.80
C MET A 106 3.95 6.18 15.62
N LYS A 107 4.94 6.99 15.22
CA LYS A 107 6.18 7.15 15.99
C LYS A 107 5.97 7.71 17.40
N ASN A 108 5.04 8.64 17.56
CA ASN A 108 4.72 9.21 18.87
C ASN A 108 3.96 8.20 19.74
N ASP A 109 3.00 7.47 19.16
CA ASP A 109 2.23 6.45 19.86
C ASP A 109 3.14 5.32 20.36
N LEU A 110 4.05 4.82 19.51
CA LEU A 110 5.05 3.81 19.90
C LEU A 110 5.98 4.30 21.03
N ARG A 111 6.33 5.59 21.06
CA ARG A 111 7.15 6.16 22.15
C ARG A 111 6.40 6.17 23.47
N VAL A 112 5.11 6.47 23.45
CA VAL A 112 4.25 6.47 24.65
C VAL A 112 4.07 5.04 25.16
N GLU A 113 3.80 4.09 24.27
CA GLU A 113 3.67 2.66 24.63
C GLU A 113 4.97 2.08 25.18
N MET A 114 6.13 2.41 24.59
CA MET A 114 7.42 1.98 25.14
C MET A 114 7.68 2.57 26.52
N ALA A 115 7.26 3.83 26.77
CA ALA A 115 7.40 4.44 28.08
C ALA A 115 6.53 3.74 29.13
N SER A 116 5.29 3.37 28.81
CA SER A 116 4.41 2.65 29.73
C SER A 116 4.91 1.22 30.01
N ILE A 117 5.34 0.49 28.97
CA ILE A 117 5.93 -0.85 29.13
C ILE A 117 7.17 -0.80 30.02
N LYS A 118 8.04 0.20 29.85
CA LYS A 118 9.23 0.37 30.70
C LYS A 118 8.84 0.57 32.17
N THR A 119 7.80 1.37 32.44
CA THR A 119 7.32 1.57 33.82
C THR A 119 6.71 0.30 34.42
N ASP A 120 5.98 -0.49 33.64
CA ASP A 120 5.36 -1.73 34.13
C ASP A 120 6.40 -2.82 34.40
N VAL A 121 7.39 -2.97 33.51
CA VAL A 121 8.53 -3.88 33.73
C VAL A 121 9.30 -3.49 34.99
N SER A 122 9.56 -2.18 35.19
CA SER A 122 10.25 -1.70 36.38
C SER A 122 9.49 -2.01 37.68
N LYS A 123 8.16 -1.94 37.68
CA LYS A 123 7.32 -2.30 38.84
C LYS A 123 7.36 -3.80 39.13
N ILE A 124 7.33 -4.65 38.09
CA ILE A 124 7.43 -6.11 38.24
C ILE A 124 8.79 -6.49 38.84
N VAL A 125 9.87 -5.84 38.38
CA VAL A 125 11.23 -6.08 38.91
C VAL A 125 11.33 -5.64 40.38
N ALA A 126 10.76 -4.48 40.73
CA ALA A 126 10.74 -4.00 42.11
C ALA A 126 9.94 -4.92 43.03
N ASN A 127 8.72 -5.33 42.64
CA ASN A 127 7.89 -6.25 43.42
C ASN A 127 8.59 -7.60 43.63
N LYS A 128 9.34 -8.10 42.64
CA LYS A 128 10.09 -9.35 42.76
C LYS A 128 11.28 -9.26 43.73
N GLN A 129 11.78 -8.06 44.04
CA GLN A 129 12.82 -7.85 45.05
C GLN A 129 12.26 -7.73 46.46
N GLU A 130 11.01 -7.27 46.61
CA GLU A 130 10.34 -7.17 47.90
C GLU A 130 9.77 -8.50 48.39
N GLU A 131 9.69 -9.52 47.53
CA GLU A 131 9.38 -10.89 47.92
C GLU A 131 10.47 -11.36 48.91
N PRO A 132 10.16 -11.41 50.21
CA PRO A 132 11.18 -11.52 51.24
C PRO A 132 11.91 -12.85 51.10
N ALA A 133 13.23 -12.82 51.23
CA ALA A 133 14.15 -13.96 51.16
C ALA A 133 13.88 -15.07 52.22
N GLY A 134 12.73 -15.05 52.88
CA GLY A 134 12.33 -15.94 53.97
C GLY A 134 11.15 -16.84 53.67
N GLU A 135 10.52 -16.78 52.49
CA GLU A 135 9.57 -17.85 52.14
C GLU A 135 10.39 -19.10 51.74
N PRO A 136 10.39 -20.17 52.55
CA PRO A 136 11.12 -21.38 52.24
C PRO A 136 10.57 -21.86 50.90
N ARG A 137 11.42 -21.80 49.85
CA ARG A 137 11.11 -22.36 48.54
C ARG A 137 10.38 -23.67 48.80
N PRO A 138 9.11 -23.84 48.37
CA PRO A 138 8.51 -25.15 48.34
C PRO A 138 9.52 -25.94 47.54
N THR A 139 10.23 -26.84 48.21
CA THR A 139 11.07 -27.78 47.53
C THR A 139 10.11 -28.38 46.53
N LEU A 140 10.38 -28.12 45.26
CA LEU A 140 9.87 -28.91 44.17
C LEU A 140 10.41 -30.30 44.49
N ARG A 141 9.70 -30.97 45.40
CA ARG A 141 9.63 -32.40 45.54
C ARG A 141 9.10 -32.74 44.16
N LEU A 142 10.03 -33.00 43.24
CA LEU A 142 9.79 -33.91 42.15
C LEU A 142 9.10 -35.07 42.85
N THR A 143 7.79 -35.04 42.76
CA THR A 143 7.03 -36.24 42.96
C THR A 143 7.44 -36.96 41.70
N ASP A 144 8.35 -37.90 41.88
CA ASP A 144 8.63 -38.94 40.92
C ASP A 144 7.26 -39.53 40.57
N ALA A 145 6.60 -38.93 39.57
CA ALA A 145 5.58 -39.58 38.79
C ALA A 145 6.40 -40.53 37.92
N ASN A 146 6.79 -41.65 38.53
CA ASN A 146 6.19 -42.93 38.25
C ASN A 146 6.34 -43.18 36.75
N GLU A 147 7.54 -43.66 36.41
CA GLU A 147 7.70 -44.77 35.48
C GLU A 147 6.64 -45.83 35.82
N ASP A 148 5.46 -45.74 35.22
CA ASP A 148 4.50 -46.84 35.08
C ASP A 148 3.38 -46.35 34.16
N ASP A 149 3.66 -46.37 32.87
CA ASP A 149 2.69 -46.82 31.86
C ASP A 149 3.52 -47.26 30.65
N ALA A 150 4.11 -48.45 30.84
CA ALA A 150 4.26 -49.39 29.77
C ALA A 150 2.86 -49.76 29.23
N ASP A 151 2.81 -50.09 27.94
CA ASP A 151 1.75 -50.86 27.30
C ASP A 151 0.41 -50.15 27.02
N THR A 152 0.29 -49.57 25.82
CA THR A 152 -0.80 -50.01 24.92
C THR A 152 -0.48 -49.79 23.43
N GLU A 153 -0.84 -50.82 22.68
CA GLU A 153 -0.51 -51.22 21.31
C GLU A 153 -0.85 -50.26 20.14
N PRO A 154 -0.32 -50.57 18.94
CA PRO A 154 -0.74 -49.99 17.67
C PRO A 154 -1.97 -50.71 17.09
N GLU A 155 -2.99 -49.97 16.64
CA GLU A 155 -3.94 -50.49 15.65
C GLU A 155 -4.26 -49.47 14.54
N ARG A 156 -3.79 -49.85 13.35
CA ARG A 156 -4.33 -49.67 11.98
C ARG A 156 -4.21 -48.32 11.26
#